data_AF-A0A1F8MHX4-F1
#
_entry.id   AF-A0A1F8MHX4-F1
#
_cell.length_a   1.000
_cell.length_b   1.000
_cell.length_c   1.000
_cell.angle_alpha   90.00
_cell.angle_beta   90.00
_cell.angle_gamma   90.00
#
_symmetry.space_group_name_H-M   'P 1'
#
loop_
_entity.id
_entity.type
_entity.pdbx_description
1 polymer ?
#
loop_
_entity_poly.entity_id
_entity_poly.type
_entity_poly.pdbx_seq_one_letter_code
_entity_poly.pdbx_strand_id
1 'polypeptide(L)'
;MNCTVCGNLLIYDRTVFHCSCGVFVHAYCWNEHVLQAHRPPFEIGKVNLDDEFKATESRREGQASRVQIPAGQALGEEAPLSE
;
A
#
# COMPACT_ATOMS: atom_id res chain seq x y z
N MET A 1 -19.94 0.71 20.69
CA MET A 1 -18.61 1.06 20.14
C MET A 1 -18.62 0.81 18.64
N ASN A 2 -17.99 1.65 17.85
CA ASN A 2 -18.06 1.63 16.39
C ASN A 2 -16.69 1.30 15.80
N CYS A 3 -16.66 0.69 14.62
CA CYS A 3 -15.45 0.45 13.88
C CYS A 3 -14.90 1.77 13.34
N THR A 4 -13.64 2.09 13.64
CA THR A 4 -12.99 3.34 13.19
C THR A 4 -12.84 3.43 11.66
N VAL A 5 -12.86 2.30 10.95
CA VAL A 5 -12.74 2.27 9.48
C VAL A 5 -14.09 2.51 8.79
N CYS A 6 -15.09 1.68 9.06
CA CYS A 6 -16.37 1.72 8.33
C CYS A 6 -17.51 2.45 9.07
N GLY A 7 -17.26 2.99 10.28
CA GLY A 7 -18.24 3.71 11.10
C GLY A 7 -19.35 2.85 11.73
N ASN A 8 -19.57 1.62 11.22
CA ASN A 8 -20.61 0.71 11.67
C ASN A 8 -20.38 0.18 13.10
N LEU A 9 -21.47 -0.22 13.76
CA LEU A 9 -21.43 -0.81 15.11
C LEU A 9 -20.57 -2.07 15.16
N LEU A 10 -19.75 -2.18 16.20
CA LEU A 10 -19.12 -3.42 16.61
C LEU A 10 -20.18 -4.23 17.37
N ILE A 11 -20.69 -5.28 16.73
CA ILE A 11 -21.80 -6.08 17.23
C ILE A 11 -21.32 -6.93 18.42
N TYR A 12 -22.14 -7.00 19.48
CA TYR A 12 -21.91 -7.86 20.64
C TYR A 12 -21.67 -9.32 20.21
N ASP A 13 -20.80 -10.02 20.94
CA ASP A 13 -20.41 -11.42 20.70
C ASP A 13 -19.79 -11.72 19.31
N ARG A 14 -19.30 -10.70 18.59
CA ARG A 14 -18.48 -10.87 17.38
C ARG A 14 -17.01 -10.55 17.63
N THR A 15 -16.13 -11.26 16.93
CA THR A 15 -14.69 -10.98 16.91
C THR A 15 -14.41 -9.55 16.47
N VAL A 16 -13.68 -8.82 17.32
CA VAL A 16 -13.15 -7.47 17.05
C VAL A 16 -11.64 -7.46 17.25
N PHE A 17 -10.95 -6.60 16.51
CA PHE A 17 -9.52 -6.36 16.71
C PHE A 17 -9.34 -5.04 17.46
N HIS A 18 -8.53 -5.07 18.51
CA HIS A 18 -8.06 -3.89 19.22
C HIS A 18 -6.61 -3.62 18.83
N CYS A 19 -6.34 -2.48 18.21
CA CYS A 19 -4.98 -2.09 17.85
C CYS A 19 -4.26 -1.44 19.03
N SER A 20 -2.94 -1.52 19.08
CA SER A 20 -2.12 -0.83 20.08
C SER A 20 -2.22 0.70 20.02
N CYS A 21 -2.72 1.27 18.90
CA CYS A 21 -3.08 2.69 18.80
C CYS A 21 -4.44 3.05 19.45
N GLY A 22 -5.11 2.11 20.12
CA GLY A 22 -6.31 2.34 20.93
C GLY A 22 -7.65 2.29 20.18
N VAL A 23 -7.64 1.92 18.90
CA VAL A 23 -8.87 1.79 18.09
C VAL A 23 -9.38 0.36 18.04
N PHE A 24 -10.69 0.23 17.83
CA PHE A 24 -11.36 -1.06 17.62
C PHE A 24 -11.92 -1.14 16.20
N VAL A 25 -11.72 -2.27 15.54
CA VAL A 25 -12.20 -2.51 14.17
C VAL A 25 -12.78 -3.91 14.00
N HIS A 26 -13.68 -4.08 13.02
CA HIS A 26 -14.13 -5.41 12.61
C HIS A 26 -12.97 -6.20 11.99
N ALA A 27 -13.05 -7.54 12.02
CA ALA A 27 -12.07 -8.42 11.39
C ALA A 27 -11.79 -8.08 9.91
N TYR A 28 -12.84 -7.80 9.13
CA TYR A 28 -12.71 -7.44 7.71
C TYR A 28 -12.15 -6.02 7.47
N CYS A 29 -12.18 -5.15 8.48
CA CYS A 29 -11.59 -3.80 8.42
C CYS A 29 -10.12 -3.76 8.88
N TRP A 30 -9.58 -4.86 9.40
CA TRP A 30 -8.23 -4.89 10.00
C TRP A 30 -7.14 -4.51 8.99
N ASN A 31 -7.15 -5.12 7.80
CA ASN A 31 -6.13 -4.86 6.77
C ASN A 31 -6.16 -3.38 6.32
N GLU A 32 -7.34 -2.81 6.15
CA GLU A 32 -7.51 -1.40 5.78
C GLU A 32 -6.96 -0.47 6.86
N HIS A 33 -7.27 -0.75 8.13
CA HIS A 33 -6.72 -0.01 9.26
C HIS A 33 -5.18 -0.04 9.29
N VAL A 34 -4.56 -1.22 9.18
CA VAL A 34 -3.10 -1.36 9.19
C VAL A 34 -2.46 -0.62 8.00
N LEU A 35 -2.98 -0.81 6.79
CA LEU A 35 -2.42 -0.19 5.59
C LEU A 35 -2.56 1.34 5.57
N GLN A 36 -3.67 1.90 6.06
CA GLN A 36 -3.91 3.35 6.04
C GLN A 36 -3.30 4.10 7.23
N ALA A 37 -3.44 3.55 8.45
CA ALA A 37 -3.03 4.22 9.68
C ALA A 37 -1.57 3.94 10.07
N HIS A 38 -1.11 2.69 9.91
CA HIS A 38 0.25 2.29 10.27
C HIS A 38 1.21 2.30 9.08
N ARG A 39 0.70 2.18 7.84
CA ARG A 39 1.47 2.26 6.57
C ARG A 39 2.80 1.48 6.63
N PRO A 40 2.80 0.22 7.12
CA PRO A 40 4.03 -0.52 7.36
C PRO A 40 4.87 -0.61 6.08
N PRO A 41 6.20 -0.70 6.18
CA PRO A 41 7.06 -0.88 5.02
C PRO A 41 6.72 -2.19 4.30
N PHE A 42 6.66 -2.15 2.97
CA PHE A 42 6.36 -3.32 2.14
C PHE A 42 7.12 -3.29 0.81
N GLU A 43 7.23 -4.45 0.18
CA GLU A 43 7.83 -4.62 -1.14
C GLU A 43 6.77 -5.19 -2.09
N ILE A 44 6.69 -4.64 -3.30
CA ILE A 44 5.87 -5.16 -4.40
C ILE A 44 6.81 -5.95 -5.29
N GLY A 45 6.39 -7.14 -5.71
CA GLY A 45 7.19 -8.02 -6.55
C GLY A 45 6.37 -9.16 -7.12
N LYS A 46 7.05 -10.09 -7.79
CA LYS A 46 6.45 -11.32 -8.33
C LYS A 46 7.21 -12.54 -7.81
N VAL A 47 6.47 -13.61 -7.51
CA VAL A 47 7.04 -14.94 -7.26
C VAL A 47 7.16 -15.65 -8.61
N ASN A 48 8.29 -16.33 -8.87
CA ASN A 48 8.47 -17.17 -10.05
C ASN A 48 8.05 -18.64 -9.77
N LEU A 49 8.35 -19.56 -10.70
CA LEU A 49 8.03 -20.99 -10.53
C LEU A 49 8.97 -21.72 -9.57
N ASP A 50 10.03 -21.06 -9.09
CA ASP A 50 11.04 -21.58 -8.17
C ASP A 50 10.81 -21.05 -6.73
N ASP A 51 9.62 -20.52 -6.45
CA ASP A 51 9.22 -19.81 -5.22
C ASP A 51 10.10 -18.58 -4.85
N GLU A 52 10.92 -18.08 -5.78
CA GLU A 52 11.77 -16.90 -5.60
C GLU A 52 10.93 -15.61 -5.75
N PHE A 53 10.87 -14.81 -4.68
CA PHE A 53 10.28 -13.46 -4.73
C PHE A 53 11.27 -12.45 -5.33
N LYS A 54 10.89 -11.85 -6.46
CA LYS A 54 11.63 -10.76 -7.11
C LYS A 54 10.91 -9.43 -6.90
N ALA A 55 11.46 -8.60 -6.01
CA ALA A 55 10.98 -7.25 -5.75
C ALA A 55 11.13 -6.35 -6.99
N THR A 56 10.10 -5.58 -7.30
CA THR A 56 10.04 -4.57 -8.37
C THR A 56 9.89 -3.14 -7.83
N GLU A 57 9.28 -2.98 -6.65
CA GLU A 57 9.17 -1.70 -5.95
C GLU A 57 9.30 -1.95 -4.43
N SER A 58 9.84 -0.99 -3.68
CA SER A 58 9.81 -1.04 -2.21
C SER A 58 9.33 0.30 -1.67
N ARG A 59 8.41 0.26 -0.70
CA ARG A 59 7.96 1.44 0.03
C ARG A 59 8.51 1.36 1.46
N ARG A 60 9.62 2.04 1.69
CA ARG A 60 10.20 2.26 3.01
C ARG A 60 9.73 3.61 3.54
N GLU A 61 9.53 3.72 4.86
CA GLU A 61 9.16 4.98 5.48
C GLU A 61 10.21 6.06 5.17
N GLY A 62 9.75 7.21 4.68
CA GLY A 62 10.63 8.33 4.29
C GLY A 62 11.10 8.38 2.83
N GLN A 63 10.87 7.35 2.00
CA GLN A 63 11.24 7.40 0.58
C GLN A 63 10.04 7.73 -0.32
N ALA A 64 9.99 8.97 -0.80
CA ALA A 64 9.25 9.30 -2.03
C ALA A 64 9.87 8.51 -3.19
N SER A 65 9.03 7.93 -4.04
CA SER A 65 9.45 6.95 -5.06
C SER A 65 10.49 7.54 -6.03
N ARG A 66 11.75 7.12 -5.90
CA ARG A 66 12.72 7.23 -6.99
C ARG A 66 12.42 6.12 -7.99
N VAL A 67 11.53 6.43 -8.93
CA VAL A 67 11.41 5.65 -10.17
C VAL A 67 12.79 5.58 -10.81
N GLN A 68 13.41 4.41 -10.76
CA GLN A 68 14.67 4.16 -11.45
C GLN A 68 14.33 3.87 -12.92
N ILE A 69 14.19 4.94 -13.71
CA ILE A 69 14.15 4.82 -15.17
C ILE A 69 15.51 4.27 -15.62
N PRO A 70 15.58 3.14 -16.35
CA PRO A 70 16.83 2.64 -16.90
C PRO A 70 17.41 3.67 -17.86
N ALA A 71 18.64 4.10 -17.60
CA ALA A 71 19.32 5.08 -18.44
C ALA A 71 19.69 4.44 -19.80
N GLY A 72 18.93 4.74 -20.86
CA GLY A 72 19.32 4.34 -22.21
C GLY A 72 18.19 4.14 -23.22
N GLN A 73 17.40 5.18 -23.51
CA GLN A 73 16.69 5.29 -24.78
C GLN A 73 16.29 6.76 -25.04
N ALA A 74 17.20 7.50 -25.68
CA ALA A 74 16.90 8.83 -26.19
C ALA A 74 16.11 8.70 -27.50
N LEU A 75 14.90 9.27 -27.54
CA LEU A 75 14.21 9.63 -28.77
C LEU A 75 13.90 11.13 -28.70
N GLY A 76 14.17 11.86 -29.78
CA GLY A 76 14.22 13.31 -29.76
C GLY A 76 12.87 14.01 -29.84
N GLU A 77 12.68 14.96 -28.93
CA GLU A 77 11.88 16.19 -29.09
C GLU A 77 12.74 17.21 -29.87
N GLU A 78 12.22 18.16 -30.67
CA GLU A 78 10.85 18.42 -31.14
C GLU A 78 10.92 19.28 -32.44
N ALA A 79 9.88 19.30 -33.27
CA ALA A 79 9.66 20.38 -34.25
C ALA A 79 8.15 20.67 -34.44
N PRO A 80 7.66 21.86 -34.06
CA PRO A 80 6.24 22.16 -34.00
C PRO A 80 5.70 22.66 -35.34
N LEU A 81 4.39 22.54 -35.55
CA LEU A 81 3.65 23.52 -36.36
C LEU A 81 2.19 23.66 -35.89
N SER A 82 1.77 24.90 -35.76
CA SER A 82 0.39 25.30 -35.46
C SER A 82 -0.43 25.44 -36.74
N GLU A 83 -1.71 25.08 -36.69
CA GLU A 83 -2.88 25.98 -36.88
C GLU A 83 -4.19 25.24 -36.55
#